data_AF-A0A960YHB7-F1
#
_entry.id   AF-A0A960YHB7-F1
#
_cell.length_a   1.000
_cell.length_b   1.000
_cell.length_c   1.000
_cell.angle_alpha   90.00
_cell.angle_beta   90.00
_cell.angle_gamma   90.00
#
_symmetry.space_group_name_H-M   'P 1'
#
loop_
_entity.id
_entity.type
_entity.pdbx_description
1 polymer ?
#
loop_
_entity_poly.entity_id
_entity_poly.type
_entity_poly.pdbx_seq_one_letter_code
_entity_poly.pdbx_strand_id
1 'polypeptide(L)'
;DATCNPYLAMAAQLLAGLDGIRRKLDPTAMGFGPYDVNVFSLPAAEREKIGSLPTSLREAMVALRADHEFLLAGDVFSRELIDTWIETKIENEYNEVRNRPHPYEISLYFDA
;
A
#
# COMPACT_ATOMS: atom_id res chain seq x y z
N ASP A 1 -0.52 -1.62 9.57
CA ASP A 1 -0.45 -2.30 10.89
C ASP A 1 -0.04 -1.28 11.96
N ALA A 2 0.31 -1.71 13.18
CA ALA A 2 0.63 -0.82 14.31
C ALA A 2 1.93 0.01 14.13
N THR A 3 2.70 -0.23 13.06
CA THR A 3 3.86 0.61 12.68
C THR A 3 3.46 1.96 12.08
N CYS A 4 2.20 2.15 11.71
CA CYS A 4 1.72 3.41 11.14
C CYS A 4 1.52 4.52 12.19
N ASN A 5 1.46 5.77 11.75
CA ASN A 5 0.90 6.83 12.58
C ASN A 5 -0.64 6.65 12.63
N PRO A 6 -1.24 6.37 13.81
CA PRO A 6 -2.65 6.03 13.90
C PRO A 6 -3.57 7.18 13.47
N TYR A 7 -3.14 8.44 13.65
CA TYR A 7 -3.91 9.61 13.24
C TYR A 7 -3.98 9.72 11.71
N LEU A 8 -2.83 9.57 11.03
CA LEU A 8 -2.78 9.61 9.57
C LEU A 8 -3.51 8.42 8.95
N ALA A 9 -3.34 7.22 9.52
CA ALA A 9 -4.00 6.01 9.04
C ALA A 9 -5.53 6.14 9.11
N MET A 10 -6.07 6.54 10.26
CA MET A 10 -7.52 6.70 10.44
C MET A 10 -8.09 7.77 9.49
N ALA A 11 -7.41 8.92 9.36
CA ALA A 11 -7.83 9.98 8.46
C ALA A 11 -7.83 9.53 6.99
N ALA A 12 -6.77 8.85 6.54
CA ALA A 12 -6.67 8.33 5.18
C ALA A 12 -7.75 7.28 4.87
N GLN A 13 -8.02 6.36 5.81
CA GLN A 13 -9.08 5.35 5.66
C GLN A 13 -10.47 5.99 5.55
N LEU A 14 -10.75 7.02 6.37
CA LEU A 14 -12.02 7.74 6.32
C LEU A 14 -12.20 8.46 4.98
N LEU A 15 -11.19 9.19 4.51
CA LEU A 15 -11.26 9.90 3.23
C LEU A 15 -11.42 8.94 2.04
N ALA A 16 -10.70 7.81 2.03
CA ALA A 16 -10.87 6.78 1.00
C ALA A 16 -12.32 6.23 0.97
N GLY A 17 -12.91 5.98 2.15
CA GLY A 17 -14.30 5.54 2.26
C GLY A 17 -15.29 6.60 1.75
N LEU A 18 -15.08 7.86 2.10
CA LEU A 18 -15.90 8.97 1.61
C LEU A 18 -15.79 9.16 0.09
N ASP A 19 -14.60 9.03 -0.49
CA ASP A 19 -14.39 9.07 -1.93
C ASP A 19 -15.15 7.94 -2.65
N GLY A 20 -15.05 6.73 -2.11
CA GLY A 20 -15.81 5.57 -2.61
C GLY A 20 -17.31 5.82 -2.63
N ILE A 21 -17.88 6.40 -1.57
CA ILE A 21 -19.31 6.76 -1.49
C ILE A 21 -19.67 7.82 -2.54
N ARG A 22 -18.86 8.88 -2.67
CA ARG A 22 -19.13 10.00 -3.61
C ARG A 22 -19.08 9.54 -5.06
N ARG A 23 -18.11 8.69 -5.39
CA ARG A 23 -17.92 8.12 -6.75
C ARG A 23 -18.80 6.90 -7.01
N LYS A 24 -19.51 6.40 -6.00
CA LYS A 24 -20.34 5.18 -6.06
C LYS A 24 -19.54 3.98 -6.56
N LEU A 25 -18.34 3.80 -6.02
CA LEU A 25 -17.49 2.66 -6.37
C LEU A 25 -18.13 1.36 -5.91
N ASP A 26 -18.15 0.36 -6.79
CA ASP A 26 -18.60 -0.99 -6.48
C ASP A 26 -17.39 -1.90 -6.27
N PRO A 27 -17.07 -2.29 -5.02
CA PRO A 27 -15.93 -3.15 -4.72
C PRO A 27 -16.03 -4.53 -5.39
N THR A 28 -17.25 -5.00 -5.69
CA THR A 28 -17.49 -6.27 -6.39
C THR A 28 -17.08 -6.15 -7.84
N ALA A 29 -17.53 -5.09 -8.52
CA ALA A 29 -17.13 -4.81 -9.91
C ALA A 29 -15.62 -4.57 -10.05
N MET A 30 -14.96 -4.09 -8.98
CA MET A 30 -13.52 -3.88 -8.92
C MET A 30 -12.72 -5.14 -8.53
N GLY A 31 -13.38 -6.27 -8.23
CA GLY A 31 -12.71 -7.52 -7.90
C GLY A 31 -12.16 -7.60 -6.47
N PHE A 32 -12.65 -6.79 -5.54
CA PHE A 32 -12.22 -6.82 -4.13
C PHE A 32 -13.04 -7.78 -3.25
N GLY A 33 -14.08 -8.40 -3.79
CA GLY A 33 -14.92 -9.37 -3.09
C GLY A 33 -16.40 -8.93 -3.04
N PRO A 34 -17.23 -9.54 -2.17
CA PRO A 34 -16.85 -10.45 -1.09
C PRO A 34 -16.31 -11.80 -1.59
N TYR A 35 -15.43 -12.42 -0.80
CA TYR A 35 -14.91 -13.77 -1.02
C TYR A 35 -15.30 -14.66 0.15
N ASP A 36 -16.21 -15.61 -0.07
CA ASP A 36 -16.72 -16.54 0.96
C ASP A 36 -15.89 -17.84 1.07
N VAL A 37 -14.62 -17.77 0.68
CA VAL A 37 -13.69 -18.90 0.60
C VAL A 37 -12.36 -18.51 1.22
N ASN A 38 -11.59 -19.50 1.69
CA ASN A 38 -10.21 -19.26 2.07
C ASN A 38 -9.37 -18.98 0.81
N VAL A 39 -8.98 -17.73 0.61
CA VAL A 39 -8.18 -17.29 -0.54
C VAL A 39 -6.82 -18.01 -0.65
N PHE A 40 -6.29 -18.51 0.47
CA PHE A 40 -5.05 -19.29 0.49
C PHE A 40 -5.23 -20.74 0.00
N SER A 41 -6.46 -21.26 -0.01
CA SER A 41 -6.76 -22.59 -0.57
C SER A 41 -7.17 -22.55 -2.04
N LEU A 42 -7.36 -21.37 -2.62
CA LEU A 42 -7.70 -21.24 -4.04
C LEU A 42 -6.55 -21.69 -4.94
N PRO A 43 -6.84 -22.30 -6.10
CA PRO A 43 -5.86 -22.53 -7.16
C PRO A 43 -5.16 -21.23 -7.56
N ALA A 44 -3.89 -21.29 -7.95
CA ALA A 44 -3.10 -20.10 -8.33
C ALA A 44 -3.81 -19.24 -9.39
N ALA A 45 -4.37 -19.88 -10.42
CA ALA A 45 -5.10 -19.20 -11.50
C ALA A 45 -6.36 -18.45 -11.05
N GLU A 46 -6.98 -18.84 -9.93
CA GLU A 46 -8.11 -18.10 -9.35
C GLU A 46 -7.62 -17.02 -8.39
N ARG A 47 -6.55 -17.30 -7.64
CA ARG A 47 -5.95 -16.32 -6.72
C ARG A 47 -5.38 -15.12 -7.46
N GLU A 48 -4.79 -15.31 -8.64
CA GLU A 48 -4.26 -14.23 -9.48
C GLU A 48 -5.33 -13.24 -9.96
N LYS A 49 -6.61 -13.63 -9.94
CA LYS A 49 -7.73 -12.73 -10.28
C LYS A 49 -8.04 -11.75 -9.13
N ILE A 50 -7.54 -12.01 -7.93
CA ILE A 50 -7.74 -11.17 -6.75
C ILE A 50 -6.66 -10.08 -6.74
N GLY A 51 -7.08 -8.82 -6.68
CA GLY A 51 -6.17 -7.69 -6.54
C GLY A 51 -5.26 -7.86 -5.33
N SER A 52 -3.96 -7.71 -5.53
CA SER A 52 -2.96 -7.84 -4.47
C SER A 52 -2.56 -6.48 -3.89
N LEU A 53 -2.19 -6.48 -2.61
CA LEU A 53 -1.60 -5.31 -1.97
C LEU A 53 -0.17 -5.08 -2.50
N PRO A 54 0.35 -3.84 -2.45
CA PRO A 54 1.76 -3.57 -2.73
C PRO A 54 2.67 -4.47 -1.89
N THR A 55 3.72 -5.02 -2.52
CA THR A 55 4.60 -6.01 -1.88
C THR A 55 5.78 -5.37 -1.16
N SER A 56 5.99 -4.07 -1.36
CA SER A 56 7.05 -3.31 -0.70
C SER A 56 6.59 -1.89 -0.34
N LEU A 57 7.28 -1.27 0.62
CA LEU A 57 7.05 0.13 0.97
C LEU A 57 7.19 1.05 -0.24
N ARG A 58 8.16 0.77 -1.13
CA ARG A 58 8.35 1.54 -2.37
C ARG A 58 7.14 1.45 -3.29
N GLU A 59 6.58 0.26 -3.50
CA GLU A 59 5.37 0.11 -4.33
C GLU A 59 4.17 0.83 -3.72
N ALA A 60 4.01 0.77 -2.39
CA ALA A 60 2.95 1.52 -1.70
C ALA A 60 3.11 3.04 -1.87
N MET A 61 4.33 3.56 -1.81
CA MET A 61 4.61 4.99 -2.04
C MET A 61 4.40 5.41 -3.50
N VAL A 62 4.70 4.54 -4.47
CA VAL A 62 4.39 4.78 -5.89
C VAL A 62 2.88 4.82 -6.12
N ALA A 63 2.13 3.88 -5.53
CA ALA A 63 0.67 3.87 -5.61
C ALA A 63 0.06 5.12 -4.97
N LEU A 64 0.54 5.52 -3.80
CA LEU A 64 0.13 6.77 -3.15
C LEU A 64 0.41 7.98 -4.04
N ARG A 65 1.60 8.08 -4.63
CA ARG A 65 1.92 9.18 -5.55
C ARG A 65 0.97 9.23 -6.75
N ALA A 66 0.59 8.08 -7.30
CA ALA A 66 -0.26 7.98 -8.46
C ALA A 66 -1.74 8.29 -8.18
N ASP A 67 -2.23 8.02 -6.96
CA ASP A 67 -3.64 8.18 -6.59
C ASP A 67 -3.79 8.69 -5.15
N HIS A 68 -3.56 9.98 -4.93
CA HIS A 68 -3.74 10.64 -3.63
C HIS A 68 -4.76 11.79 -3.66
N GLU A 69 -5.44 12.02 -4.78
CA GLU A 69 -6.36 13.16 -4.92
C GLU A 69 -7.50 13.08 -3.89
N PHE A 70 -7.94 11.88 -3.52
CA PHE A 70 -8.95 11.69 -2.49
C PHE A 70 -8.51 12.18 -1.09
N LEU A 71 -7.20 12.23 -0.81
CA LEU A 71 -6.65 12.72 0.45
C LEU A 71 -6.65 14.25 0.54
N LEU A 72 -6.64 14.94 -0.60
CA LEU A 72 -6.65 16.40 -0.67
C LEU A 72 -8.03 17.00 -0.39
N ALA A 73 -9.07 16.17 -0.30
CA ALA A 73 -10.43 16.60 -0.08
C ALA A 73 -10.57 17.35 1.26
N GLY A 74 -11.04 18.61 1.20
CA GLY A 74 -11.29 19.43 2.38
C GLY A 74 -10.03 19.88 3.11
N ASP A 75 -8.88 19.92 2.42
CA ASP A 75 -7.59 20.36 2.96
C ASP A 75 -7.13 19.55 4.19
N VAL A 76 -7.61 18.31 4.34
CA VAL A 76 -7.24 17.42 5.44
C VAL A 76 -5.77 16.98 5.33
N PHE A 77 -5.35 16.59 4.12
CA PHE A 77 -3.95 16.42 3.78
C PHE A 77 -3.54 17.51 2.78
N SER A 78 -2.39 18.15 3.02
CA SER A 78 -1.78 19.02 2.03
C SER A 78 -0.94 18.20 1.04
N ARG A 79 -0.78 18.72 -0.18
CA ARG A 79 0.11 18.12 -1.18
C ARG A 79 1.55 18.03 -0.68
N GLU A 80 2.02 19.09 -0.02
CA GLU A 80 3.35 19.14 0.60
C GLU A 80 3.55 18.03 1.65
N LEU A 81 2.55 17.77 2.49
CA LEU A 81 2.60 16.67 3.46
C LEU A 81 2.75 15.32 2.77
N ILE A 82 1.98 15.07 1.71
CA ILE A 82 2.00 13.80 0.98
C ILE A 82 3.36 13.60 0.28
N ASP A 83 3.86 14.63 -0.41
CA ASP A 83 5.15 14.57 -1.09
C ASP A 83 6.30 14.34 -0.10
N THR A 84 6.32 15.10 0.99
CA THR A 84 7.32 14.94 2.06
C THR A 84 7.25 13.56 2.69
N TRP A 85 6.03 13.03 2.92
CA TRP A 85 5.83 11.69 3.46
C TRP A 85 6.40 10.62 2.55
N ILE A 86 6.10 10.69 1.24
CA ILE A 86 6.62 9.76 0.24
C ILE A 86 8.16 9.78 0.24
N GLU A 87 8.77 10.97 0.15
CA GLU A 87 10.22 11.12 0.13
C GLU A 87 10.85 10.56 1.40
N THR A 88 10.32 10.93 2.57
CA THR A 88 10.82 10.46 3.87
C THR A 88 10.76 8.93 3.96
N LYS A 89 9.65 8.31 3.53
CA LYS A 89 9.49 6.84 3.56
C LYS A 89 10.43 6.13 2.59
N ILE A 90 10.73 6.73 1.45
CA ILE A 90 11.70 6.15 0.50
C ILE A 90 13.12 6.26 1.05
N GLU A 91 13.53 7.45 1.48
CA GLU A 91 14.92 7.70 1.86
C GLU A 91 15.28 7.09 3.21
N ASN A 92 14.42 7.26 4.22
CA ASN A 92 14.78 6.92 5.60
C ASN A 92 14.35 5.52 6.04
N GLU A 93 13.55 4.81 5.23
CA GLU A 93 13.07 3.47 5.57
C GLU A 93 13.36 2.47 4.45
N TYR A 94 12.86 2.70 3.24
CA TYR A 94 13.05 1.75 2.14
C TYR A 94 14.52 1.63 1.71
N ASN A 95 15.18 2.76 1.42
CA ASN A 95 16.58 2.78 1.00
C ASN A 95 17.50 2.28 2.10
N GLU A 96 17.19 2.60 3.36
CA GLU A 96 17.97 2.13 4.51
C GLU A 96 17.98 0.59 4.60
N VAL A 97 16.86 -0.08 4.35
CA VAL A 97 16.84 -1.55 4.33
C VAL A 97 17.47 -2.07 3.03
N ARG A 98 17.07 -1.54 1.87
CA ARG A 98 17.49 -2.04 0.55
C ARG A 98 19.00 -1.97 0.33
N ASN A 99 19.67 -0.93 0.82
CA ASN A 99 21.08 -0.70 0.57
C ASN A 99 22.02 -1.51 1.47
N ARG A 100 21.47 -2.36 2.35
CA ARG A 100 22.23 -3.19 3.28
C ARG A 100 22.09 -4.67 2.89
N PRO A 101 23.20 -5.41 2.75
CA PRO A 101 23.14 -6.85 2.48
C PRO A 101 22.31 -7.58 3.53
N HIS A 102 21.34 -8.38 3.09
CA HIS A 102 20.55 -9.18 4.01
C HIS A 102 21.33 -10.44 4.42
N PRO A 103 21.29 -10.90 5.69
CA PRO A 103 22.04 -12.08 6.14
C PRO A 103 21.77 -13.35 5.30
N TYR A 104 20.57 -13.49 4.74
CA TYR A 104 20.24 -14.60 3.85
C TYR A 104 20.99 -14.55 2.51
N GLU A 105 21.36 -13.37 2.00
CA GLU A 105 22.17 -13.24 0.78
C GLU A 105 23.56 -13.85 0.98
N ILE A 106 24.13 -13.75 2.18
CA ILE A 106 25.40 -14.43 2.51
C ILE A 106 25.25 -15.94 2.35
N SER A 107 24.17 -16.52 2.87
CA SER A 107 23.91 -17.97 2.71
C SER A 107 23.67 -18.40 1.26
N LEU A 108 23.19 -17.49 0.40
CA LEU A 108 22.92 -17.79 -1.01
C LEU A 108 24.15 -17.64 -1.89
N TYR A 109 25.04 -16.68 -1.59
CA TYR A 109 26.05 -16.21 -2.55
C TYR A 109 27.49 -16.21 -2.04
N PHE A 110 27.75 -16.42 -0.74
CA PHE A 110 29.11 -16.31 -0.20
C PHE A 110 30.04 -17.45 -0.63
N ASP A 111 29.53 -18.69 -0.64
CA ASP A 111 30.28 -19.91 -1.02
C ASP A 111 29.81 -20.52 -2.36
N ALA A 112 28.94 -19.81 -3.08
CA ALA A 112 28.38 -20.26 -4.37
C ALA A 112 29.36 -20.12 -5.54
#